data_AF-A0A836RV84-F1
#
_entry.id   AF-A0A836RV84-F1
#
_cell.length_a   1.000
_cell.length_b   1.000
_cell.length_c   1.000
_cell.angle_alpha   90.00
_cell.angle_beta   90.00
_cell.angle_gamma   90.00
#
_symmetry.space_group_name_H-M   'P 1'
#
loop_
_entity.id
_entity.type
_entity.pdbx_description
1 polymer ?
#
loop_
_entity_poly.entity_id
_entity_poly.type
_entity_poly.pdbx_seq_one_letter_code
_entity_poly.pdbx_strand_id
1 'polypeptide(L)'
;SPDKVVVVSKEYGEPMDPWSYAEKLAGQQSVLIIFGGIDAAPGKDVVGLGEPVYLVGAETRLTPVAEAALLLYPLSRILSQETS
;
A
#
# COMPACT_ATOMS: atom_id res chain seq x y z
N SER A 1 14.80 0.48 11.50
CA SER A 1 14.09 1.35 10.53
C SER A 1 13.48 0.47 9.47
N PRO A 2 12.31 0.81 8.90
CA PRO A 2 11.71 0.01 7.84
C PRO A 2 12.59 0.03 6.59
N ASP A 3 12.74 -1.11 5.92
CA ASP A 3 13.47 -1.21 4.64
C ASP A 3 12.69 -0.54 3.51
N LYS A 4 11.36 -0.57 3.63
CA LYS A 4 10.44 0.06 2.69
C LYS A 4 9.40 0.90 3.41
N VAL A 5 9.23 2.14 2.94
CA VAL A 5 8.08 2.98 3.30
C VAL A 5 7.17 3.10 2.09
N VAL A 6 5.89 2.79 2.27
CA VAL A 6 4.84 2.91 1.25
C VAL A 6 3.83 3.93 1.72
N VAL A 7 3.47 4.88 0.86
CA VAL A 7 2.46 5.89 1.16
C VAL A 7 1.27 5.68 0.23
N VAL A 8 0.10 5.39 0.79
CA VAL A 8 -1.11 5.20 0.00
C VAL A 8 -1.76 6.56 -0.28
N SER A 9 -1.74 6.98 -1.54
CA SER A 9 -2.27 8.28 -1.98
C SER A 9 -2.77 8.22 -3.42
N LYS A 10 -4.08 8.38 -3.61
CA LYS A 10 -4.69 8.49 -4.95
C LYS A 10 -4.24 9.74 -5.72
N GLU A 11 -3.87 10.80 -5.01
CA GLU A 11 -3.52 12.10 -5.61
C GLU A 11 -2.11 12.14 -6.17
N TYR A 12 -1.17 11.43 -5.51
CA TYR A 12 0.26 11.51 -5.81
C TYR A 12 0.89 10.16 -6.13
N GLY A 13 0.17 9.06 -5.93
CA GLY A 13 0.67 7.72 -6.14
C GLY A 13 0.50 7.22 -7.57
N GLU A 14 1.35 6.26 -7.93
CA GLU A 14 1.20 5.51 -9.17
C GLU A 14 0.08 4.46 -9.03
N PRO A 15 -0.73 4.21 -10.07
CA PRO A 15 -1.68 3.11 -10.09
C PRO A 15 -0.96 1.77 -10.01
N MET A 16 -1.35 0.95 -9.03
CA MET A 16 -0.77 -0.37 -8.82
C MET A 16 -1.86 -1.43 -8.76
N ASP A 17 -1.60 -2.56 -9.43
CA ASP A 17 -2.37 -3.79 -9.22
C ASP A 17 -2.03 -4.38 -7.84
N PRO A 18 -3.03 -4.72 -7.00
CA PRO A 18 -2.79 -5.22 -5.64
C PRO A 18 -1.92 -6.48 -5.57
N TRP A 19 -2.05 -7.40 -6.54
CA TRP A 19 -1.31 -8.67 -6.55
C TRP A 19 0.15 -8.45 -6.93
N SER A 20 0.37 -7.74 -8.03
CA SER A 20 1.71 -7.39 -8.52
C SER A 20 2.50 -6.60 -7.47
N TYR A 21 1.82 -5.69 -6.76
CA TYR A 21 2.46 -4.92 -5.70
C TYR A 21 2.76 -5.75 -4.44
N ALA A 22 1.88 -6.70 -4.10
CA ALA A 22 2.13 -7.61 -2.98
C ALA A 22 3.35 -8.51 -3.21
N GLU A 23 3.60 -8.98 -4.43
CA GLU A 23 4.83 -9.72 -4.78
C GLU A 23 6.09 -8.88 -4.52
N LYS A 24 6.06 -7.59 -4.89
CA LYS A 24 7.15 -6.65 -4.60
C LYS A 24 7.38 -6.46 -3.09
N LEU A 25 6.30 -6.45 -2.30
CA LEU A 25 6.38 -6.30 -0.85
C LEU A 25 6.82 -7.58 -0.13
N ALA A 26 6.50 -8.76 -0.65
CA ALA A 26 6.85 -10.05 -0.03
C ALA A 26 8.38 -10.23 0.11
N GLY A 27 9.17 -9.68 -0.81
CA GLY A 27 10.63 -9.71 -0.76
C GLY A 27 11.28 -8.75 0.25
N GLN A 28 10.49 -7.95 1.00
CA GLN A 28 11.01 -6.97 1.95
C GLN A 28 11.03 -7.54 3.37
N GLN A 29 12.11 -7.32 4.13
CA GLN A 29 12.21 -7.78 5.52
C GLN A 29 11.33 -6.95 6.48
N SER A 30 11.22 -5.64 6.24
CA SER A 30 10.37 -4.75 7.03
C SER A 30 9.73 -3.65 6.19
N VAL A 31 8.41 -3.52 6.29
CA VAL A 31 7.61 -2.56 5.52
C VAL A 31 6.79 -1.69 6.47
N LEU A 32 6.85 -0.37 6.30
CA LEU A 32 5.92 0.58 6.89
C LEU A 32 4.96 1.07 5.82
N ILE A 33 3.66 0.88 6.03
CA ILE A 33 2.61 1.37 5.14
C ILE A 33 1.88 2.51 5.83
N ILE A 34 1.83 3.67 5.17
CA ILE A 34 1.19 4.89 5.65
C ILE A 34 -0.09 5.09 4.83
N PHE A 35 -1.23 5.09 5.52
CA PHE A 35 -2.52 5.40 4.92
C PHE A 35 -2.92 6.84 5.25
N GLY A 36 -3.61 7.50 4.32
CA GLY A 36 -4.21 8.80 4.56
C GLY A 36 -5.38 8.73 5.54
N GLY A 37 -5.86 9.90 5.97
CA GLY A 37 -7.11 10.01 6.73
C GLY A 37 -8.34 9.88 5.84
N ILE A 38 -9.52 9.74 6.46
CA ILE A 38 -10.82 9.71 5.76
C ILE A 38 -11.04 11.03 4.98
N ASP A 39 -10.66 12.16 5.58
CA ASP A 39 -10.73 13.50 4.97
C ASP A 39 -9.39 14.25 5.09
N ALA A 40 -8.46 13.84 4.24
CA ALA A 40 -7.44 14.61 3.51
C ALA A 40 -6.46 13.58 2.98
N ALA A 41 -6.11 13.63 1.69
CA ALA A 41 -5.02 12.80 1.20
C ALA A 41 -3.71 13.18 1.92
N PRO A 42 -2.71 12.27 1.98
CA PRO A 42 -1.41 12.61 2.53
C PRO A 42 -0.87 13.88 1.86
N GLY A 43 -0.45 14.85 2.67
CA GLY A 43 0.19 16.07 2.17
C GLY A 43 1.53 15.76 1.50
N LYS A 44 2.07 16.75 0.76
CA LYS A 44 3.36 16.62 0.06
C LYS A 44 4.53 16.25 0.98
N ASP A 45 4.45 16.65 2.24
CA ASP A 45 5.38 16.33 3.31
C ASP A 45 5.37 14.83 3.67
N VAL A 46 4.21 14.20 3.65
CA VAL A 46 4.04 12.76 3.94
C VAL A 46 4.38 11.90 2.73
N VAL A 47 3.98 12.33 1.53
CA VAL A 47 4.28 11.64 0.26
C VAL A 47 5.79 11.49 0.05
N GLY A 48 6.59 12.47 0.47
CA GLY A 48 8.05 12.43 0.37
C GLY A 48 8.75 11.42 1.30
N LEU A 49 8.02 10.79 2.22
CA LEU A 49 8.59 9.82 3.18
C LEU A 49 8.81 8.43 2.59
N GLY A 50 8.25 8.13 1.41
CA GLY A 50 8.30 6.79 0.84
C GLY A 50 7.84 6.72 -0.62
N GLU A 51 7.57 5.52 -1.09
CA GLU A 51 7.01 5.28 -2.43
C GLU A 51 5.49 5.54 -2.40
N PRO A 52 4.97 6.52 -3.15
CA PRO A 52 3.55 6.78 -3.21
C PRO A 52 2.86 5.86 -4.22
N VAL A 53 1.80 5.20 -3.78
CA VAL A 53 1.00 4.28 -4.62
C VAL A 53 -0.49 4.47 -4.37
N TYR A 54 -1.31 4.07 -5.35
CA TYR A 54 -2.72 3.80 -5.10
C TYR A 54 -3.13 2.52 -5.80
N LEU A 55 -4.01 1.75 -5.16
CA LEU A 55 -4.47 0.48 -5.71
C LEU A 55 -5.60 0.69 -6.71
N VAL A 56 -5.45 0.11 -7.91
CA VAL A 56 -6.48 0.13 -8.94
C VAL A 56 -7.61 -0.87 -8.60
N GLY A 57 -8.81 -0.63 -9.15
CA GLY A 57 -9.98 -1.50 -8.95
C GLY A 57 -11.10 -0.90 -8.10
N ALA A 58 -10.91 0.31 -7.56
CA ALA A 58 -11.98 1.08 -6.94
C ALA A 58 -12.28 2.35 -7.75
N GLU A 59 -13.50 2.48 -8.27
CA GLU A 59 -13.95 3.66 -9.00
C GLU A 59 -14.00 4.91 -8.10
N THR A 60 -14.27 4.70 -6.81
CA THR A 60 -14.39 5.73 -5.79
C THR A 60 -13.18 5.78 -4.86
N ARG A 61 -13.14 6.77 -3.96
CA ARG A 61 -12.16 6.80 -2.88
C ARG A 61 -12.51 5.71 -1.87
N LEU A 62 -11.52 4.92 -1.49
CA LEU A 62 -11.68 3.89 -0.47
C LEU A 62 -11.42 4.46 0.93
N THR A 63 -11.98 3.79 1.94
CA THR A 63 -11.59 4.05 3.32
C THR A 63 -10.20 3.46 3.57
N PRO A 64 -9.43 3.98 4.54
CA PRO A 64 -8.09 3.45 4.85
C PRO A 64 -8.11 1.95 5.19
N VAL A 65 -9.20 1.46 5.80
CA VAL A 65 -9.40 0.03 6.10
C VAL A 65 -9.53 -0.79 4.83
N ALA A 66 -10.29 -0.31 3.84
CA ALA A 66 -10.44 -0.99 2.56
C ALA A 66 -9.13 -0.96 1.75
N GLU A 67 -8.40 0.15 1.76
CA GLU A 67 -7.07 0.25 1.15
C GLU A 67 -6.08 -0.73 1.79
N ALA A 68 -6.07 -0.81 3.12
CA ALA A 68 -5.25 -1.76 3.85
C ALA A 68 -5.62 -3.20 3.53
N ALA A 69 -6.91 -3.53 3.45
CA ALA A 69 -7.36 -4.87 3.08
C ALA A 69 -6.89 -5.27 1.68
N LEU A 70 -6.97 -4.36 0.70
CA LEU A 70 -6.52 -4.63 -0.68
C LEU A 70 -5.00 -4.85 -0.76
N LEU A 71 -4.19 -4.17 0.05
CA LEU A 71 -2.74 -4.39 0.11
C LEU A 71 -2.36 -5.66 0.88
N LEU A 72 -2.91 -5.83 2.07
CA LEU A 72 -2.47 -6.84 3.02
C LEU A 72 -3.01 -8.23 2.70
N TYR A 73 -4.19 -8.33 2.09
CA TYR A 73 -4.77 -9.63 1.77
C TYR A 73 -3.92 -10.41 0.75
N PRO A 74 -3.56 -9.89 -0.44
CA PRO A 74 -2.70 -10.62 -1.38
C PRO A 74 -1.33 -10.95 -0.78
N LEU A 75 -0.74 -10.03 -0.03
CA LEU A 75 0.53 -10.25 0.66
C LEU A 75 0.44 -11.42 1.65
N SER A 76 -0.61 -11.46 2.48
CA SER A 76 -0.81 -12.57 3.41
C SER A 76 -0.97 -13.92 2.71
N ARG A 77 -1.60 -13.94 1.52
CA ARG A 77 -1.77 -15.17 0.72
C ARG A 77 -0.43 -15.68 0.20
N ILE A 78 0.43 -14.79 -0.30
CA ILE A 78 1.78 -15.13 -0.78
C ILE A 78 2.61 -15.71 0.36
N LEU A 79 2.72 -14.98 1.47
CA LEU A 79 3.54 -15.40 2.62
C LEU A 79 3.08 -16.72 3.24
N SER A 80 1.77 -17.00 3.23
CA SER A 80 1.22 -18.26 3.74
C SER A 80 1.60 -19.48 2.87
N GLN A 81 1.79 -19.28 1.56
CA GLN A 81 2.20 -20.35 0.64
C GLN A 81 3.68 -20.68 0.77
N GLU A 82 4.53 -19.70 1.07
CA GLU A 82 5.98 -19.89 1.26
C GLU A 82 6.33 -20.62 2.56
N THR A 83 5.42 -20.59 3.55
CA THR A 83 5.60 -21.22 4.86
C THR A 83 4.96 -22.61 5.00
N SER A 84 4.30 -23.10 3.95
CA SER A 84 3.69 -24.45 3.89
C SER A 84 4.61 -25.44 3.19
#